data_AF-A0A932L3U6-F1
#
_entry.id   AF-A0A932L3U6-F1
#
_cell.length_a   1.000
_cell.length_b   1.000
_cell.length_c   1.000
_cell.angle_alpha   90.00
_cell.angle_beta   90.00
_cell.angle_gamma   90.00
#
_symmetry.space_group_name_H-M   'P 1'
#
loop_
_entity.id
_entity.type
_entity.pdbx_description
1 polymer ?
#
loop_
_entity_poly.entity_id
_entity_poly.type
_entity_poly.pdbx_seq_one_letter_code
_entity_poly.pdbx_strand_id
1 'polypeptide(L)'
;MTVRPPNQIQAHIDALDASRPERVCQLVDLVLSDAVRRLASDVHFEPTHRSVEVRYRIDGVLQTVATLTRELAPNLVARLKVLA
;
A
#
# COMPACT_ATOMS: atom_id res chain seq x y z
N MET A 1 -12.26 -14.42 -15.12
CA MET A 1 -12.11 -13.12 -14.45
C MET A 1 -12.02 -13.37 -12.97
N THR A 2 -10.83 -13.64 -12.45
CA THR A 2 -10.65 -14.04 -11.05
C THR A 2 -10.65 -12.80 -10.19
N VAL A 3 -11.79 -12.48 -9.57
CA VAL A 3 -11.85 -11.50 -8.49
C VAL A 3 -11.07 -12.11 -7.33
N ARG A 4 -9.82 -11.67 -7.14
CA ARG A 4 -9.06 -12.03 -5.93
C ARG A 4 -9.86 -11.52 -4.73
N PRO A 5 -10.07 -12.34 -3.68
CA PRO A 5 -10.73 -11.85 -2.48
C PRO A 5 -9.94 -10.64 -1.95
N PRO A 6 -10.64 -9.59 -1.48
CA PRO A 6 -9.95 -8.41 -0.95
C PRO A 6 -9.08 -8.85 0.22
N ASN A 7 -7.79 -8.60 0.08
CA ASN A 7 -6.85 -8.79 1.17
C ASN A 7 -7.32 -7.96 2.38
N GLN A 8 -7.18 -8.45 3.61
CA GLN A 8 -7.68 -7.78 4.81
C GLN A 8 -7.16 -6.33 4.92
N ILE A 9 -5.95 -6.06 4.42
CA ILE A 9 -5.38 -4.71 4.40
C ILE A 9 -6.10 -3.77 3.44
N GLN A 10 -6.57 -4.26 2.28
CA GLN A 10 -7.35 -3.44 1.34
C GLN A 10 -8.62 -2.93 2.01
N ALA A 11 -9.34 -3.80 2.74
CA ALA A 11 -10.54 -3.42 3.46
C ALA A 11 -10.27 -2.33 4.52
N HIS A 12 -9.14 -2.41 5.22
CA HIS A 12 -8.75 -1.35 6.17
C HIS A 12 -8.38 -0.04 5.47
N ILE A 13 -7.70 -0.10 4.33
CA ILE A 13 -7.35 1.07 3.51
C ILE A 13 -8.61 1.75 2.98
N ASP A 14 -9.58 0.97 2.51
CA ASP A 14 -10.87 1.48 2.05
C ASP A 14 -11.64 2.15 3.20
N ALA A 15 -11.63 1.53 4.39
CA ALA A 15 -12.25 2.10 5.60
C ALA A 15 -11.56 3.38 6.09
N LEU A 16 -10.27 3.57 5.80
CA LEU A 16 -9.55 4.82 6.08
C LEU A 16 -9.91 5.97 5.12
N ASP A 17 -10.73 5.70 4.09
CA ASP A 17 -10.99 6.62 2.97
C ASP A 17 -9.66 7.12 2.38
N ALA A 18 -8.78 6.18 2.06
CA ALA A 18 -7.43 6.46 1.59
C ALA A 18 -7.36 7.27 0.29
N SER A 19 -8.50 7.50 -0.38
CA SER A 19 -8.61 8.42 -1.54
C SER A 19 -8.20 9.86 -1.20
N ARG A 20 -8.20 10.20 0.10
CA ARG A 20 -7.95 11.52 0.63
C ARG A 20 -6.46 11.73 0.94
N PRO A 21 -5.75 12.67 0.28
CA PRO A 21 -4.32 12.90 0.46
C PRO A 21 -3.88 13.16 1.91
N GLU A 22 -4.74 13.78 2.73
CA GLU A 22 -4.48 14.06 4.14
C GLU A 22 -4.33 12.79 5.00
N ARG A 23 -4.80 11.64 4.50
CA ARG A 23 -4.71 10.34 5.19
C ARG A 23 -3.45 9.55 4.82
N VAL A 24 -2.59 10.08 3.94
CA VAL A 24 -1.41 9.36 3.43
C VAL A 24 -0.43 8.95 4.55
N CYS A 25 -0.28 9.75 5.60
CA CYS A 25 0.55 9.36 6.74
C CYS A 25 0.01 8.08 7.41
N GLN A 26 -1.29 8.05 7.70
CA GLN A 26 -1.96 6.91 8.34
C GLN A 26 -1.95 5.67 7.44
N LEU A 27 -2.12 5.87 6.12
CA LEU A 27 -1.99 4.81 5.12
C LEU A 27 -0.60 4.18 5.13
N VAL A 28 0.46 5.00 5.10
CA VAL A 28 1.84 4.51 5.13
C VAL A 28 2.13 3.79 6.44
N ASP A 29 1.72 4.37 7.58
CA ASP A 29 1.94 3.77 8.90
C ASP A 29 1.23 2.41 9.00
N LEU A 30 -0.01 2.29 8.49
CA LEU A 30 -0.76 1.04 8.41
C LEU A 30 -0.07 0.00 7.52
N VAL A 31 0.39 0.40 6.33
CA VAL A 31 1.09 -0.50 5.40
C VAL A 31 2.40 -1.01 5.99
N LEU A 32 3.19 -0.14 6.63
CA LEU A 32 4.46 -0.53 7.25
C LEU A 32 4.23 -1.41 8.48
N SER A 33 3.25 -1.09 9.32
CA SER A 33 2.89 -1.91 10.48
C SER A 33 2.43 -3.30 10.05
N ASP A 34 1.63 -3.40 8.99
CA ASP A 34 1.20 -4.69 8.45
C ASP A 34 2.35 -5.49 7.84
N ALA A 35 3.25 -4.83 7.11
CA ALA A 35 4.44 -5.46 6.55
C ALA A 35 5.32 -6.12 7.63
N VAL A 36 5.52 -5.43 8.77
CA VAL A 36 6.25 -5.99 9.93
C VAL A 36 5.50 -7.20 10.50
N ARG A 37 4.19 -7.12 10.72
CA ARG A 37 3.39 -8.25 11.23
C ARG A 37 3.44 -9.47 10.32
N ARG A 38 3.55 -9.24 9.01
CA ARG A 38 3.62 -10.28 7.98
C ARG A 38 5.05 -10.71 7.64
N LEU A 39 6.05 -10.21 8.38
CA LEU A 39 7.47 -10.51 8.18
C LEU A 39 7.93 -10.29 6.73
N ALA A 40 7.41 -9.24 6.08
CA ALA A 40 7.82 -8.89 4.73
C ALA A 40 9.26 -8.38 4.71
N SER A 41 10.08 -8.89 3.79
CA SER A 41 11.46 -8.42 3.60
C SER A 41 11.53 -7.07 2.90
N ASP A 42 10.55 -6.79 2.03
CA ASP A 42 10.48 -5.57 1.23
C ASP A 42 9.04 -5.12 1.09
N VAL A 43 8.84 -3.80 1.15
CA VAL A 43 7.57 -3.14 0.85
C VAL A 43 7.73 -2.35 -0.44
N HIS A 44 6.90 -2.67 -1.43
CA HIS A 44 6.89 -2.04 -2.74
C HIS A 44 5.67 -1.14 -2.87
N PHE A 45 5.89 0.12 -3.24
CA PHE A 45 4.86 1.03 -3.74
C PHE A 45 5.13 1.26 -5.23
N GLU A 46 4.27 0.73 -6.10
CA GLU A 46 4.50 0.67 -7.54
C GLU A 46 3.43 1.45 -8.30
N PRO A 47 3.73 2.71 -8.67
CA PRO A 47 2.84 3.47 -9.54
C PRO A 47 2.75 2.81 -10.91
N THR A 48 1.54 2.48 -11.33
CA THR A 48 1.21 2.01 -12.67
C THR A 48 0.57 3.14 -13.48
N HIS A 49 0.13 2.84 -14.70
CA HIS A 49 -0.59 3.80 -15.52
C HIS A 49 -1.95 4.20 -14.90
N ARG A 50 -2.58 3.35 -14.10
CA ARG A 50 -3.95 3.56 -13.60
C ARG A 50 -4.08 3.62 -12.08
N SER A 51 -3.09 3.11 -11.34
CA SER A 51 -3.18 2.93 -9.89
C SER A 51 -1.79 2.96 -9.26
N VAL A 52 -1.72 2.82 -7.93
CA VAL A 52 -0.50 2.41 -7.24
C VAL A 52 -0.73 1.03 -6.65
N GLU A 53 0.10 0.05 -7.00
CA GLU A 53 0.07 -1.26 -6.37
C GLU A 53 0.99 -1.27 -5.15
N VAL A 54 0.47 -1.72 -4.01
CA VAL A 54 1.28 -2.00 -2.83
C VAL A 54 1.54 -3.50 -2.80
N ARG A 55 2.80 -3.91 -2.74
CA ARG A 55 3.20 -5.32 -2.72
C ARG A 55 4.18 -5.61 -1.60
N TYR A 56 4.07 -6.79 -1.01
CA TYR A 56 5.05 -7.28 -0.05
C TYR A 56 5.84 -8.41 -0.67
N ARG A 57 7.15 -8.44 -0.39
CA ARG A 57 7.96 -9.64 -0.63
C ARG A 57 7.98 -10.47 0.65
N ILE A 58 7.38 -11.65 0.58
CA ILE A 58 7.31 -12.60 1.70
C ILE A 58 7.89 -13.91 1.19
N ASP A 59 8.92 -14.41 1.85
CA ASP A 59 9.65 -15.62 1.46
C ASP A 59 10.09 -15.61 -0.03
N GLY A 60 10.54 -14.44 -0.50
CA GLY A 60 10.97 -14.21 -1.88
C GLY A 60 9.83 -14.04 -2.90
N VAL A 61 8.56 -14.18 -2.50
CA VAL A 61 7.40 -14.04 -3.38
C VAL A 61 6.76 -12.67 -3.22
N LEU A 62 6.57 -11.97 -4.34
CA LEU A 62 5.82 -10.72 -4.38
C LEU A 62 4.32 -10.98 -4.37
N GLN A 63 3.63 -10.39 -3.39
CA GLN A 63 2.19 -10.49 -3.21
C GLN A 63 1.58 -9.09 -3.25
N THR A 64 0.65 -8.84 -4.17
CA THR A 64 -0.12 -7.59 -4.19
C THR A 64 -1.08 -7.58 -3.02
N VAL A 65 -0.96 -6.56 -2.17
CA VAL A 65 -1.72 -6.46 -0.92
C VAL A 65 -2.76 -5.36 -0.94
N ALA A 66 -2.53 -4.30 -1.70
CA ALA A 66 -3.50 -3.24 -1.91
C ALA A 66 -3.33 -2.60 -3.30
N THR A 67 -4.40 -1.98 -3.78
CA THR A 67 -4.42 -1.13 -4.96
C THR A 67 -5.02 0.21 -4.57
N LEU A 68 -4.24 1.27 -4.80
CA LEU A 68 -4.58 2.64 -4.45
C LEU A 68 -4.83 3.45 -5.71
N THR A 69 -5.52 4.58 -5.56
CA THR A 69 -5.72 5.52 -6.66
C THR A 69 -4.39 6.17 -7.07
N ARG A 70 -4.24 6.50 -8.35
CA ARG A 70 -2.97 6.99 -8.90
C ARG A 70 -2.59 8.36 -8.36
N GLU A 71 -3.58 9.16 -7.99
CA GLU A 71 -3.47 10.52 -7.45
C GLU A 71 -2.66 10.56 -6.15
N LEU A 72 -2.55 9.44 -5.44
CA LEU A 72 -1.81 9.34 -4.18
C LEU A 72 -0.30 9.17 -4.38
N ALA A 73 0.17 8.79 -5.58
CA ALA A 73 1.59 8.50 -5.83
C ALA A 73 2.54 9.64 -5.40
N PRO A 74 2.29 10.93 -5.73
CA PRO A 74 3.16 12.01 -5.29
C PRO A 74 3.22 12.16 -3.77
N ASN A 75 2.07 12.02 -3.10
CA ASN A 75 1.96 12.13 -1.65
C ASN A 75 2.68 10.98 -0.94
N LEU A 76 2.53 9.75 -1.45
CA LEU A 76 3.24 8.57 -0.94
C LEU A 76 4.75 8.76 -1.02
N VAL A 77 5.26 9.21 -2.17
CA VAL A 77 6.69 9.48 -2.37
C VAL A 77 7.18 10.56 -1.42
N ALA A 78 6.44 11.67 -1.27
CA ALA A 78 6.81 12.74 -0.35
C ALA A 78 6.86 12.25 1.11
N ARG A 79 5.84 11.50 1.55
CA ARG A 79 5.78 10.95 2.91
C ARG A 79 6.94 10.00 3.19
N LEU A 80 7.25 9.09 2.26
CA LEU A 80 8.37 8.16 2.40
C LEU A 80 9.72 8.88 2.43
N LYS A 81 9.90 9.93 1.62
CA LYS A 81 11.13 10.75 1.63
C LYS A 81 11.34 11.50 2.93
N VAL A 82 10.27 11.92 3.62
CA VAL A 82 10.37 12.60 4.93
C VAL A 82 10.81 11.64 6.04
N LEU A 83 10.53 10.34 5.90
CA LEU A 83 10.87 9.31 6.90
C LEU A 83 12.32 8.81 6.81
N ALA A 84 13.04 9.14 5.73
CA ALA A 84 14.37 8.61 5.40
C ALA A 84 15.44 9.70 5.39
#